data_AF-A0A7W0KBD2-F1
#
_entry.id   AF-A0A7W0KBD2-F1
#
_cell.length_a   1.000
_cell.length_b   1.000
_cell.length_c   1.000
_cell.angle_alpha   90.00
_cell.angle_beta   90.00
_cell.angle_gamma   90.00
#
_symmetry.space_group_name_H-M   'P 1'
#
loop_
_entity.id
_entity.type
_entity.pdbx_description
1 polymer ?
#
loop_
_entity_poly.entity_id
_entity_poly.type
_entity_poly.pdbx_seq_one_letter_code
_entity_poly.pdbx_strand_id
1 'polypeptide(L)'
;MISTRYAPALCAIFALALIPTLIHSYAGVVVTDDRTTAAIPSSLAGFTSAPSDRAPGWGQRAFESFDWSERLYKAGGEEVLLTVIRSYDLKRLYHHPELDVAYGTGFLRQETRR
;
A
#
# COMPACT_ATOMS: atom_id res chain seq x y z
N MET A 1 -16.04 5.31 46.27
CA MET A 1 -15.47 6.60 45.82
C MET A 1 -13.96 6.47 45.85
N ILE A 2 -13.27 6.65 44.72
CA ILE A 2 -11.80 6.70 44.70
C ILE A 2 -11.35 7.95 45.47
N SER A 3 -10.41 7.78 46.40
CA SER A 3 -9.89 8.90 47.18
C SER A 3 -9.02 9.79 46.28
N THR A 4 -9.40 11.06 46.15
CA THR A 4 -8.70 12.06 45.33
C THR A 4 -7.25 12.29 45.75
N ARG A 5 -6.88 11.93 46.99
CA ARG A 5 -5.51 12.01 47.50
C ARG A 5 -4.49 11.19 46.70
N TYR A 6 -4.93 10.13 46.03
CA TYR A 6 -4.07 9.28 45.21
C TYR A 6 -4.11 9.63 43.72
N ALA A 7 -4.96 10.58 43.31
CA ALA A 7 -5.07 10.97 41.90
C ALA A 7 -3.73 11.41 41.29
N PRO A 8 -2.88 12.21 41.96
CA PRO A 8 -1.58 12.62 41.39
C PRO A 8 -0.65 11.42 41.11
N ALA A 9 -0.54 10.49 42.06
CA ALA A 9 0.30 9.31 41.92
C ALA A 9 -0.23 8.37 40.83
N LEU A 10 -1.55 8.19 40.76
CA LEU A 10 -2.19 7.38 39.73
C LEU A 10 -1.97 7.96 38.31
N CYS A 11 -2.09 9.29 38.16
CA CYS A 11 -1.78 9.96 36.90
C CYS A 11 -0.32 9.76 36.48
N ALA A 12 0.63 9.83 37.42
CA ALA A 12 2.03 9.57 37.13
C ALA A 12 2.28 8.13 36.65
N ILE A 13 1.66 7.14 37.30
CA ILE A 13 1.76 5.74 36.90
C ILE A 13 1.15 5.52 35.51
N PHE A 14 -0.02 6.10 35.23
CA PHE A 14 -0.62 5.98 33.90
C PHE A 14 0.19 6.68 32.81
N ALA A 15 0.78 7.84 33.11
CA ALA A 15 1.67 8.52 32.17
C ALA A 15 2.89 7.65 31.82
N LEU A 16 3.51 7.00 32.81
CA LEU A 16 4.61 6.05 32.58
C LEU A 16 4.16 4.81 31.80
N ALA A 17 2.97 4.28 32.12
CA ALA A 17 2.41 3.12 31.43
C ALA A 17 2.04 3.40 29.96
N LEU A 18 1.79 4.66 29.59
CA LEU A 18 1.53 5.08 28.22
C LEU A 18 2.80 5.20 27.36
N ILE A 19 3.99 5.26 27.96
CA ILE A 19 5.26 5.42 27.22
C ILE A 19 5.47 4.31 26.18
N PRO A 20 5.34 3.00 26.50
CA PRO A 20 5.49 1.95 25.49
C PRO A 20 4.45 2.07 24.38
N THR A 21 3.21 2.45 24.71
CA THR A 21 2.15 2.67 23.72
C THR A 21 2.49 3.84 22.81
N LEU A 22 3.05 4.94 23.30
CA LEU A 22 3.49 6.06 22.45
C LEU A 22 4.68 5.67 21.58
N ILE A 23 5.69 4.99 22.13
CA ILE A 23 6.89 4.57 21.40
C ILE A 23 6.56 3.57 20.29
N HIS A 24 5.64 2.64 20.55
CA HIS A 24 5.24 1.59 19.60
C HIS A 24 3.94 1.92 18.87
N SER A 25 3.36 3.09 19.11
CA SER A 25 2.28 3.59 18.28
C SER A 25 2.91 4.08 16.99
N TYR A 26 2.75 3.29 15.94
CA TYR A 26 3.05 3.70 14.57
C TYR A 26 2.12 4.81 14.05
N ALA A 27 1.39 5.50 14.94
CA ALA A 27 0.50 6.59 14.59
C ALA A 27 1.29 7.71 13.90
N GLY A 28 1.06 7.87 12.60
CA GLY A 28 1.69 8.90 11.79
C GLY A 28 3.09 8.56 11.27
N VAL A 29 3.59 7.34 11.48
CA VAL A 29 4.83 6.89 10.83
C VAL A 29 4.55 6.67 9.34
N VAL A 30 4.91 7.65 8.52
CA VAL A 30 4.92 7.55 7.07
C VAL A 30 6.35 7.19 6.65
N VAL A 31 6.58 5.96 6.17
CA VAL A 31 7.88 5.56 5.63
C VAL A 31 8.01 6.09 4.21
N THR A 32 8.58 7.28 4.04
CA THR A 32 8.89 7.80 2.71
C THR A 32 10.11 7.07 2.17
N ASP A 33 9.89 6.09 1.30
CA ASP A 33 10.94 5.33 0.58
C ASP A 33 11.26 5.95 -0.80
N ASP A 34 10.81 7.19 -1.05
CA ASP A 34 10.84 7.91 -2.34
C ASP A 34 10.25 7.13 -3.54
N ARG A 35 9.55 6.03 -3.29
CA ARG A 35 8.89 5.24 -4.33
C ARG A 35 7.44 5.68 -4.47
N THR A 36 7.00 5.76 -5.71
CA THR A 36 5.63 6.07 -6.07
C THR A 36 5.22 5.23 -7.26
N THR A 37 3.93 4.90 -7.32
CA THR A 37 3.33 4.25 -8.49
C THR A 37 3.43 5.11 -9.76
N ALA A 38 3.58 6.44 -9.62
CA ALA A 38 3.84 7.35 -10.73
C ALA A 38 5.20 7.10 -11.43
N ALA A 39 6.16 6.50 -10.73
CA ALA A 39 7.48 6.18 -11.27
C ALA A 39 7.49 4.89 -12.12
N ILE A 40 6.38 4.15 -12.19
CA ILE A 40 6.28 2.93 -12.99
C ILE A 40 6.40 3.32 -14.48
N PRO A 41 7.35 2.73 -15.22
CA PRO A 41 7.62 3.12 -16.60
C PRO A 41 6.42 2.81 -17.50
N SER A 42 6.15 3.67 -18.47
CA SER A 42 5.10 3.46 -19.47
C SER A 42 5.44 2.37 -20.50
N SER A 43 6.67 1.86 -20.48
CA SER A 43 7.09 0.71 -21.26
C SER A 43 7.82 -0.30 -20.39
N LEU A 44 7.45 -1.57 -20.54
CA LEU A 44 8.01 -2.68 -19.78
C LEU A 44 8.16 -3.89 -20.71
N ALA A 45 9.38 -4.44 -20.85
CA ALA A 45 9.65 -5.63 -21.67
C ALA A 45 9.07 -5.58 -23.11
N GLY A 46 9.09 -4.41 -23.75
CA GLY A 46 8.52 -4.22 -25.10
C GLY A 46 7.00 -4.00 -25.14
N PHE A 47 6.32 -4.06 -24.00
CA PHE A 47 4.94 -3.64 -23.86
C PHE A 47 4.85 -2.12 -23.71
N THR A 48 3.81 -1.53 -24.29
CA THR A 48 3.48 -0.11 -24.13
C THR A 48 2.21 0.02 -23.30
N SER A 49 2.24 0.92 -22.32
CA SER A 49 1.13 1.13 -21.39
C SER A 49 0.08 2.10 -21.95
N ALA A 50 -1.19 1.82 -21.70
CA ALA A 50 -2.30 2.77 -21.77
C ALA A 50 -2.96 2.91 -20.38
N PRO A 51 -3.57 4.06 -20.07
CA PRO A 51 -4.44 4.20 -18.90
C PRO A 51 -5.58 3.17 -18.94
N SER A 52 -6.03 2.67 -17.79
CA SER A 52 -7.23 1.83 -17.75
C SER A 52 -8.52 2.66 -17.89
N ASP A 53 -9.63 1.99 -18.20
CA ASP A 53 -10.95 2.61 -18.35
C ASP A 53 -11.63 2.92 -16.99
N ARG A 54 -10.90 2.82 -15.87
CA ARG A 54 -11.45 3.09 -14.54
C ARG A 54 -11.76 4.58 -14.37
N ALA A 55 -12.84 4.84 -13.66
CA ALA A 55 -13.18 6.20 -13.26
C ALA A 55 -12.06 6.83 -12.41
N PRO A 56 -11.83 8.15 -12.53
CA PRO A 56 -10.91 8.87 -11.66
C PRO A 56 -11.18 8.58 -10.17
N GLY A 57 -10.10 8.35 -9.41
CA GLY A 57 -10.19 8.03 -7.98
C GLY A 57 -10.79 6.65 -7.66
N TRP A 58 -10.93 5.75 -8.63
CA TRP A 58 -11.37 4.37 -8.36
C TRP A 58 -10.46 3.67 -7.35
N GLY A 59 -9.14 3.60 -7.57
CA GLY A 59 -8.23 2.90 -6.66
C GLY A 59 -8.12 3.57 -5.29
N GLN A 60 -8.25 4.90 -5.21
CA GLN A 60 -8.34 5.57 -3.92
C GLN A 60 -9.60 5.16 -3.15
N ARG A 61 -10.75 5.04 -3.80
CA ARG A 61 -11.99 4.59 -3.13
C ARG A 61 -11.97 3.10 -2.80
N ALA A 62 -11.36 2.29 -3.66
CA ALA A 62 -11.28 0.84 -3.47
C ALA A 62 -10.31 0.48 -2.33
N PHE A 63 -9.16 1.17 -2.26
CA PHE A 63 -8.06 0.80 -1.37
C PHE A 63 -7.76 1.81 -0.25
N GLU A 64 -8.47 2.94 -0.22
CA GLU A 64 -8.15 4.10 0.64
C GLU A 64 -6.67 4.52 0.56
N SER A 65 -6.07 4.32 -0.62
CA SER A 65 -4.68 4.68 -0.91
C SER A 65 -4.61 5.76 -1.96
N PHE A 66 -3.80 6.79 -1.68
CA PHE A 66 -3.51 7.88 -2.61
C PHE A 66 -2.42 7.50 -3.62
N ASP A 67 -1.63 6.46 -3.36
CA ASP A 67 -0.53 6.02 -4.23
C ASP A 67 -0.91 4.69 -4.90
N TRP A 68 -1.62 4.80 -6.02
CA TRP A 68 -2.10 3.68 -6.81
C TRP A 68 -2.00 3.96 -8.30
N SER A 69 -1.86 2.90 -9.09
CA SER A 69 -1.88 2.96 -10.56
C SER A 69 -2.50 1.69 -11.14
N GLU A 70 -3.26 1.83 -12.22
CA GLU A 70 -3.73 0.72 -13.03
C GLU A 70 -3.48 1.04 -14.50
N ARG A 71 -2.76 0.16 -15.21
CA ARG A 71 -2.36 0.37 -16.60
C ARG A 71 -2.43 -0.91 -17.38
N LEU A 72 -2.78 -0.77 -18.65
CA LEU A 72 -2.88 -1.86 -19.60
C LEU A 72 -1.64 -1.88 -20.48
N TYR A 73 -0.85 -2.94 -20.41
CA TYR A 73 0.37 -3.13 -21.18
C TYR A 73 0.05 -4.00 -22.40
N LYS A 74 0.36 -3.52 -23.61
CA LYS A 74 0.12 -4.26 -24.87
C LYS A 74 1.41 -4.47 -25.65
N ALA A 75 1.62 -5.69 -26.17
CA ALA A 75 2.70 -6.02 -27.11
C ALA A 75 2.26 -7.14 -28.05
N GLY A 76 2.32 -6.91 -29.37
CA GLY A 76 2.21 -7.99 -30.36
C GLY A 76 0.95 -8.87 -30.28
N GLY A 77 -0.17 -8.36 -29.73
CA GLY A 77 -1.41 -9.11 -29.51
C GLY A 77 -1.60 -9.64 -28.09
N GLU A 78 -0.58 -9.57 -27.24
CA GLU A 78 -0.67 -9.86 -25.81
C GLU A 78 -1.06 -8.60 -25.03
N GLU A 79 -1.82 -8.81 -23.96
CA GLU A 79 -2.34 -7.75 -23.10
C GLU A 79 -2.22 -8.18 -21.63
N VAL A 80 -1.66 -7.29 -20.81
CA VAL A 80 -1.49 -7.50 -19.37
C VAL A 80 -2.00 -6.28 -18.62
N LEU A 81 -2.95 -6.48 -17.72
CA LEU A 81 -3.38 -5.47 -16.77
C LEU A 81 -2.43 -5.49 -15.56
N LEU A 82 -1.81 -4.36 -15.27
CA LEU A 82 -1.00 -4.17 -14.07
C LEU A 82 -1.69 -3.19 -13.14
N THR A 83 -2.06 -3.66 -11.95
CA THR A 83 -2.56 -2.84 -10.86
C THR A 83 -1.54 -2.81 -9.74
N VAL A 84 -1.10 -1.62 -9.33
CA VAL A 84 -0.15 -1.41 -8.23
C VAL A 84 -0.78 -0.48 -7.21
N ILE A 85 -0.75 -0.91 -5.96
CA ILE A 85 -1.32 -0.17 -4.83
C ILE A 85 -0.27 -0.14 -3.72
N ARG A 86 0.04 1.04 -3.21
CA ARG A 86 0.93 1.22 -2.06
C ARG A 86 0.10 1.64 -0.87
N SER A 87 0.04 0.82 0.17
CA SER A 87 -0.73 1.11 1.40
C SER A 87 -0.01 0.56 2.62
N TYR A 88 -0.14 1.25 3.75
CA TYR A 88 0.32 0.79 5.07
C TYR A 88 -0.71 -0.10 5.77
N ASP A 89 -1.94 -0.15 5.26
CA ASP A 89 -2.99 -1.03 5.77
C ASP A 89 -3.00 -2.36 5.01
N LEU A 90 -2.16 -3.29 5.47
CA LEU A 90 -2.06 -4.64 4.90
C LEU A 90 -3.40 -5.38 4.98
N LYS A 91 -4.17 -5.18 6.06
CA LYS A 91 -5.44 -5.87 6.25
C LYS A 91 -6.41 -5.50 5.11
N ARG A 92 -6.50 -4.23 4.76
CA ARG A 92 -7.32 -3.79 3.62
C ARG A 92 -6.82 -4.33 2.29
N LEU A 93 -5.50 -4.30 2.03
CA LEU A 93 -4.94 -4.86 0.80
C LEU A 93 -5.31 -6.34 0.57
N TYR A 94 -5.30 -7.16 1.63
CA TYR A 94 -5.57 -8.59 1.54
C TYR A 94 -7.05 -8.98 1.67
N HIS A 95 -7.94 -8.04 1.96
CA HIS A 95 -9.39 -8.31 2.07
C HIS A 95 -10.14 -8.18 0.74
N HIS A 96 -9.44 -8.06 -0.37
CA HIS A 96 -10.01 -8.00 -1.73
C HIS A 96 -9.78 -9.34 -2.47
N PRO A 97 -10.61 -10.38 -2.24
CA PRO A 97 -10.52 -11.66 -2.94
C PRO A 97 -10.74 -11.53 -4.46
N GLU A 98 -11.32 -10.42 -4.93
CA GLU A 98 -11.50 -10.08 -6.34
C GLU A 98 -10.20 -9.66 -7.05
N LEU A 99 -9.11 -9.43 -6.32
CA LEU A 99 -7.80 -9.14 -6.87
C LEU A 99 -6.99 -10.43 -6.82
N ASP A 100 -7.01 -11.18 -7.92
CA ASP A 100 -6.13 -12.32 -8.09
C ASP A 100 -4.69 -11.78 -8.09
N VAL A 101 -4.00 -11.91 -6.95
CA VAL A 101 -2.63 -11.45 -6.79
C VAL A 101 -1.75 -12.39 -7.61
N ALA A 102 -1.51 -12.02 -8.86
CA ALA A 102 -0.54 -12.68 -9.71
C ALA A 102 0.86 -12.40 -9.13
N TYR A 103 1.42 -13.36 -8.40
CA TYR A 103 2.84 -13.34 -8.06
C TYR A 103 3.61 -13.36 -9.37
N GLY A 104 4.37 -12.29 -9.64
CA GLY A 104 5.07 -12.02 -10.92
C GLY A 104 6.17 -13.01 -11.33
N THR A 105 6.05 -14.28 -10.99
CA THR A 105 6.98 -15.35 -11.36
C THR A 105 6.86 -15.75 -12.83
N GLY A 106 5.77 -15.37 -13.52
CA GLY A 106 5.49 -15.74 -14.92
C GLY A 106 6.19 -14.88 -15.97
N PHE A 107 6.16 -13.54 -15.83
CA PHE A 107 6.63 -12.63 -16.89
C PHE A 107 8.13 -12.26 -16.79
N LEU A 108 8.72 -12.28 -15.59
CA LEU A 108 10.13 -11.88 -15.39
C LEU A 108 11.14 -12.99 -15.71
N ARG A 109 10.70 -14.25 -15.89
CA ARG A 109 11.62 -15.39 -16.07
C ARG A 109 12.34 -15.41 -17.42
N GLN A 110 11.89 -14.62 -18.38
CA GLN A 110 12.55 -14.52 -19.70
C GLN A 110 13.77 -13.59 -19.69
N GLU A 111 13.98 -12.78 -18.64
CA GLU A 111 15.06 -11.78 -18.61
C GLU A 111 16.42 -12.38 -18.21
N THR A 112 16.49 -13.54 -17.56
CA THR A 112 17.76 -14.15 -17.11
C THR A 112 18.38 -15.12 -18.12
N ARG A 113 17.87 -15.19 -19.36
CA ARG A 113 18.38 -16.10 -20.41
C ARG A 113 18.62 -15.41 -21.76
N ARG A 114 18.96 -14.12 -21.76
CA ARG A 114 19.53 -13.45 -22.94
C ARG A 114 20.77 -12.67 -22.57
#